data_AF-A0A2V8SWJ9-F1
#
_entry.id   AF-A0A2V8SWJ9-F1
#
_cell.length_a   1.000
_cell.length_b   1.000
_cell.length_c   1.000
_cell.angle_alpha   90.00
_cell.angle_beta   90.00
_cell.angle_gamma   90.00
#
_symmetry.space_group_name_H-M   'P 1'
#
loop_
_entity.id
_entity.type
_entity.pdbx_description
1 polymer ?
#
loop_
_entity_poly.entity_id
_entity_poly.type
_entity_poly.pdbx_seq_one_letter_code
_entity_poly.pdbx_strand_id
1 'polypeptide(L)' 'MPTRKDGTSKYTSKQERKAEHIEEGYEKKGVSKKEAESRAWATVNKQDGGGKNPGGSGRKGAKKS' A
#
# COMPACT_ATOMS: atom_id res chain seq x y z
N MET A 1 3.75 0.28 -7.38
CA MET A 1 2.63 0.24 -6.41
C MET A 1 1.33 0.49 -7.15
N PRO A 2 0.14 0.08 -6.66
CA PRO A 2 -1.07 0.27 -7.43
C PRO A 2 -1.39 1.76 -7.56
N THR A 3 -1.30 2.27 -8.78
CA THR A 3 -1.71 3.63 -9.15
C THR A 3 -3.22 3.66 -9.40
N ARG A 4 -3.81 4.85 -9.37
CA ARG A 4 -5.16 5.06 -9.88
C ARG A 4 -5.13 5.15 -11.41
N LYS A 5 -6.31 5.00 -12.02
CA LYS A 5 -6.47 5.01 -13.48
C LYS A 5 -6.08 6.37 -14.11
N ASP A 6 -6.10 7.42 -13.30
CA ASP A 6 -5.66 8.80 -13.59
C ASP A 6 -4.15 9.05 -13.33
N GLY A 7 -3.36 8.00 -13.06
CA GLY A 7 -1.92 8.13 -12.84
C GLY A 7 -1.53 8.63 -11.45
N THR A 8 -2.48 9.05 -10.62
CA THR A 8 -2.20 9.43 -9.23
C THR A 8 -1.95 8.20 -8.34
N SER A 9 -1.02 8.32 -7.41
CA SER A 9 -0.76 7.24 -6.46
C SER A 9 -1.98 7.00 -5.56
N LYS A 10 -2.32 5.72 -5.33
CA LYS A 10 -3.29 5.34 -4.29
C LYS A 10 -2.73 5.50 -2.88
N TYR A 11 -1.52 6.05 -2.71
CA TYR A 11 -0.81 6.18 -1.45
C TYR A 11 -0.48 7.62 -1.12
N THR A 12 -0.43 7.90 0.19
CA THR A 12 0.19 9.13 0.68
C THR A 12 1.70 8.96 0.61
N SER A 13 2.45 10.05 0.46
CA SER A 13 3.92 10.03 0.45
C SER A 13 4.55 9.33 1.68
N LYS A 14 3.86 9.38 2.84
CA LYS A 14 4.29 8.66 4.05
C LYS A 14 4.19 7.14 3.91
N GLN A 15 3.20 6.65 3.16
CA GLN A 15 3.00 5.23 2.94
C GLN A 15 3.94 4.68 1.87
N GLU A 16 4.26 5.47 0.85
CA GLU A 16 5.25 5.11 -0.17
C GLU A 16 6.61 4.86 0.47
N ARG A 17 7.12 5.80 1.29
CA ARG A 17 8.40 5.62 2.00
C ARG A 17 8.41 4.41 2.92
N LYS A 18 7.31 4.13 3.62
CA LYS A 18 7.19 2.93 4.46
C LYS A 18 7.21 1.66 3.63
N ALA A 19 6.51 1.64 2.49
CA ALA A 19 6.47 0.49 1.60
C ALA A 19 7.85 0.23 1.00
N GLU A 20 8.55 1.26 0.52
CA GLU A 20 9.93 1.15 -0.01
C GLU A 20 10.88 0.54 1.02
N HIS A 21 10.82 0.99 2.28
CA HIS A 21 11.66 0.43 3.34
C HIS A 21 11.36 -1.06 3.62
N ILE A 22 10.09 -1.45 3.53
CA ILE A 22 9.67 -2.85 3.74
C ILE A 22 10.05 -3.71 2.52
N GLU A 23 9.89 -3.17 1.30
CA GLU A 23 10.29 -3.80 0.04
C GLU A 23 11.78 -4.12 0.06
N GLU A 24 12.63 -3.15 0.40
CA GLU A 24 14.08 -3.32 0.51
C GLU A 24 14.43 -4.45 1.53
N GLY A 25 13.68 -4.53 2.63
CA GLY A 25 13.83 -5.61 3.61
C GLY A 25 13.44 -6.99 3.09
N TYR A 26 12.50 -7.09 2.15
CA TYR A 26 12.13 -8.34 1.49
C TYR A 26 13.08 -8.69 0.34
N GLU A 27 13.55 -7.72 -0.43
CA GLU A 27 14.60 -7.93 -1.45
C GLU A 27 15.89 -8.46 -0.81
N LYS A 28 16.31 -7.89 0.33
CA LYS A 28 17.43 -8.39 1.14
C LYS A 28 17.23 -9.82 1.64
N LYS A 29 15.98 -10.27 1.78
CA LYS A 29 15.62 -11.66 2.14
C LYS A 29 15.53 -12.59 0.93
N GLY A 30 15.87 -12.11 -0.27
CA GLY A 30 15.82 -12.88 -1.52
C GLY A 30 14.43 -12.98 -2.13
N VAL A 31 13.46 -12.18 -1.68
CA VAL A 31 12.13 -12.13 -2.30
C VAL A 31 12.22 -11.33 -3.59
N SER A 32 11.56 -11.81 -4.65
CA SER A 32 11.50 -11.07 -5.91
C SER A 32 10.85 -9.69 -5.72
N LYS A 33 11.33 -8.67 -6.43
CA LYS A 33 10.85 -7.29 -6.32
C LYS A 33 9.31 -7.17 -6.37
N LYS A 34 8.67 -7.85 -7.32
CA LYS A 34 7.21 -7.84 -7.48
C LYS A 34 6.47 -8.37 -6.24
N GLU A 35 7.04 -9.38 -5.58
CA GLU A 35 6.47 -9.96 -4.38
C GLU A 35 6.83 -9.17 -3.12
N ALA A 36 8.05 -8.63 -3.05
CA ALA A 36 8.47 -7.69 -2.02
C ALA A 36 7.55 -6.46 -1.99
N GLU A 37 7.27 -5.87 -3.15
CA GLU A 37 6.35 -4.75 -3.34
C GLU A 37 4.92 -5.10 -2.89
N SER A 38 4.42 -6.28 -3.25
CA SER A 38 3.07 -6.75 -2.87
C SER A 38 2.96 -7.01 -1.36
N ARG A 39 4.00 -7.55 -0.74
CA ARG A 39 4.07 -7.79 0.71
C ARG A 39 4.23 -6.48 1.49
N ALA A 40 5.06 -5.57 0.99
CA ALA A 40 5.20 -4.22 1.54
C ALA A 40 3.87 -3.47 1.50
N TRP A 41 3.16 -3.54 0.38
CA TRP A 41 1.82 -2.99 0.20
C TRP A 41 0.82 -3.51 1.22
N ALA A 42 0.73 -4.83 1.39
CA ALA A 42 -0.17 -5.44 2.36
C ALA A 42 0.17 -5.02 3.80
N THR A 43 1.47 -4.89 4.11
CA THR A 43 1.96 -4.51 5.44
C THR A 43 1.59 -3.07 5.78
N VAL A 44 1.82 -2.13 4.87
CA VAL A 44 1.48 -0.71 5.09
C VAL A 44 -0.04 -0.54 5.19
N ASN A 45 -0.82 -1.23 4.35
CA ASN A 45 -2.27 -1.22 4.47
C ASN A 45 -2.74 -1.78 5.81
N LYS A 46 -2.13 -2.85 6.32
CA LYS A 46 -2.48 -3.41 7.63
C LYS A 46 -2.14 -2.46 8.78
N GLN A 47 -0.97 -1.79 8.73
CA GLN A 47 -0.56 -0.83 9.77
C GLN A 47 -1.46 0.42 9.82
N ASP A 48 -1.95 0.89 8.68
CA ASP A 48 -2.79 2.10 8.60
C ASP A 48 -4.31 1.80 8.64
N GLY A 49 -4.73 0.58 8.98
CA GLY A 49 -6.15 0.20 9.04
C GLY A 49 -6.86 0.15 7.68
N GLY A 50 -6.08 0.07 6.59
CA GLY A 50 -6.59 -0.17 5.25
C GLY A 50 -7.32 1.02 4.61
N GLY A 51 -7.13 2.27 5.02
CA GLY A 51 -8.10 3.30 4.62
C GLY A 51 -7.61 4.73 4.42
N LYS A 52 -6.30 5.02 4.46
CA LYS A 52 -5.87 6.42 4.38
C LYS A 52 -6.17 7.10 3.05
N ASN A 53 -6.26 6.35 1.96
CA ASN A 53 -6.58 6.90 0.64
C ASN A 53 -8.02 6.61 0.22
N PRO A 54 -8.67 7.54 -0.51
CA PRO A 54 -9.96 7.27 -1.14
C PRO A 54 -9.80 6.06 -2.07
N GLY A 55 -10.47 4.95 -1.74
CA GLY A 55 -10.41 3.66 -2.43
C GLY A 55 -9.79 2.49 -1.65
N GLY A 56 -9.28 2.69 -0.42
CA GLY A 56 -8.78 1.59 0.43
C GLY A 56 -9.91 0.75 1.06
N SER A 57 -9.73 -0.58 1.13
CA SER A 57 -10.73 -1.55 1.63
C SER A 57 -11.16 -1.36 3.10
N GLY A 58 -10.46 -0.55 3.89
CA GLY A 58 -10.81 -0.13 5.26
C GLY A 58 -11.86 0.97 5.32
N ARG A 59 -12.19 1.62 4.19
CA ARG A 59 -13.37 2.49 4.05
C ARG A 59 -14.54 1.73 3.43
N LYS A 60 -14.94 0.59 4.00
CA LYS A 60 -16.29 0.04 3.78
C LYS A 60 -17.09 0.26 5.05
N GLY A 61 -17.72 1.43 5.15
CA GLY A 61 -18.49 1.78 6.34
C GLY A 61 -19.06 3.19 6.42
N ALA A 62 -19.37 3.87 5.32
CA ALA A 62 -20.44 4.86 5.35
C ALA A 62 -21.39 4.48 4.21
N LYS A 63 -22.47 3.80 4.60
CA LYS A 63 -23.60 3.47 3.73
C LYS A 63 -24.00 4.69 2.91
N LYS A 64 -24.52 4.39 1.72
CA LYS A 64 -25.50 5.21 1.01
C LYS A 64 -26.49 5.85 2.00
N SER A 65 -26.67 7.16 1.89
CA SER A 65 -27.96 7.85 2.02
C SER A 65 -27.94 9.03 1.06
#